data_AF-T1A2H0-F1
#
_entry.id   AF-T1A2H0-F1
#
_cell.length_a   1.000
_cell.length_b   1.000
_cell.length_c   1.000
_cell.angle_alpha   90.00
_cell.angle_beta   90.00
_cell.angle_gamma   90.00
#
_symmetry.space_group_name_H-M   'P 1'
#
loop_
_entity.id
_entity.type
_entity.pdbx_description
1 polymer ?
#
loop_
_entity_poly.entity_id
_entity_poly.type
_entity_poly.pdbx_seq_one_letter_code
_entity_poly.pdbx_strand_id
1 'polypeptide(L)'
;FFDAAKYPDITYKSTKVIPGAKPGEFTIEGLLTAHGVTRPVTLHAHLNKIGENPMMQVPAIGFNATAEIQRSDFGVSAYVPMVSNAVQVSITLEADAAKPAAKKR
;
A
#
# COMPACT_ATOMS: atom_id res chain seq x y z
N PHE A 1 7.65 1.51 -20.65
CA PHE A 1 7.83 0.94 -19.29
C PHE A 1 6.95 1.75 -18.36
N PHE A 2 7.39 2.27 -17.22
CA PHE A 2 6.59 3.15 -16.36
C PHE A 2 6.54 4.62 -16.82
N ASP A 3 7.38 5.02 -17.77
CA ASP A 3 7.43 6.37 -18.35
C ASP A 3 7.41 7.47 -17.28
N ALA A 4 8.30 7.36 -16.29
CA ALA A 4 8.32 8.15 -15.06
C ALA A 4 8.38 9.68 -15.29
N ALA A 5 8.92 10.14 -16.42
CA ALA A 5 8.89 11.56 -16.77
C ALA A 5 7.47 12.09 -17.04
N LYS A 6 6.57 11.23 -17.53
CA LYS A 6 5.16 11.54 -17.79
C LYS A 6 4.24 11.14 -16.64
N TYR A 7 4.56 10.05 -15.96
CA TYR A 7 3.80 9.50 -14.83
C TYR A 7 4.73 9.34 -13.62
N PRO A 8 5.04 10.43 -12.90
CA PRO A 8 6.03 10.41 -11.82
C PRO A 8 5.56 9.62 -10.59
N ASP A 9 4.25 9.54 -10.38
CA ASP A 9 3.65 8.98 -9.18
C ASP A 9 2.85 7.71 -9.46
N ILE A 10 2.94 6.77 -8.52
CA ILE A 10 1.99 5.67 -8.35
C ILE A 10 1.26 5.94 -7.04
N THR A 11 -0.08 6.00 -7.09
CA THR A 11 -0.89 6.33 -5.93
C THR A 11 -1.87 5.22 -5.61
N TYR A 12 -2.04 4.94 -4.32
CA TYR A 12 -3.07 4.03 -3.82
C TYR A 12 -3.98 4.78 -2.85
N LYS A 13 -5.28 4.77 -3.12
CA LYS A 13 -6.29 5.38 -2.25
C LYS A 13 -7.25 4.31 -1.75
N SER A 14 -7.21 4.03 -0.44
CA SER A 14 -8.17 3.12 0.17
C SER A 14 -9.59 3.68 0.09
N THR A 15 -10.54 2.79 -0.16
CA THR A 15 -11.98 3.09 -0.20
C THR A 15 -12.71 2.37 0.94
N LYS A 16 -12.22 1.21 1.35
CA LYS A 16 -12.81 0.42 2.43
C LYS A 16 -11.76 -0.45 3.11
N VAL A 17 -11.89 -0.61 4.43
CA VAL A 17 -11.10 -1.55 5.22
C VAL A 17 -12.06 -2.53 5.88
N ILE A 18 -11.81 -3.83 5.69
CA ILE A 18 -12.65 -4.92 6.18
C ILE A 18 -11.78 -5.82 7.05
N PRO A 19 -12.17 -6.10 8.30
CA PRO A 19 -11.49 -7.12 9.10
C PRO A 19 -11.51 -8.49 8.41
N GLY A 20 -10.38 -9.19 8.44
CA GLY A 20 -10.25 -10.54 7.91
C GLY A 20 -10.86 -11.60 8.84
N ALA A 21 -10.70 -12.86 8.46
CA ALA A 21 -11.23 -13.98 9.22
C ALA A 21 -10.46 -14.22 10.53
N LYS A 22 -9.15 -13.91 10.55
CA LYS A 22 -8.31 -14.05 11.74
C LYS A 22 -7.98 -12.69 12.36
N PRO A 23 -7.72 -12.66 13.68
CA PRO A 23 -7.22 -11.46 14.34
C PRO A 23 -5.97 -10.91 13.64
N GLY A 24 -5.96 -9.61 13.35
CA GLY A 24 -4.85 -8.94 12.69
C GLY A 24 -4.87 -8.99 11.17
N GLU A 25 -5.71 -9.83 10.53
CA GLU A 25 -5.90 -9.79 9.07
C GLU A 25 -6.88 -8.68 8.68
N PHE A 26 -6.60 -8.01 7.57
CA PHE A 26 -7.45 -6.99 6.98
C PHE A 26 -7.45 -7.08 5.46
N THR A 27 -8.62 -6.86 4.85
CA THR A 27 -8.77 -6.66 3.42
C THR A 27 -8.98 -5.16 3.19
N ILE A 28 -8.08 -4.54 2.45
CA ILE A 28 -8.12 -3.11 2.12
C ILE A 28 -8.50 -3.00 0.65
N GLU A 29 -9.72 -2.58 0.37
CA GLU A 29 -10.14 -2.22 -0.98
C GLU A 29 -9.68 -0.80 -1.28
N GLY A 30 -9.24 -0.57 -2.51
CA GLY A 30 -8.80 0.75 -2.91
C GLY A 30 -8.56 0.88 -4.41
N LEU A 31 -8.18 2.07 -4.81
CA LEU A 31 -7.89 2.44 -6.19
C LEU A 31 -6.38 2.65 -6.35
N LEU A 32 -5.76 1.83 -7.19
CA LEU A 32 -4.38 2.00 -7.62
C LEU A 32 -4.36 2.82 -8.91
N THR A 33 -3.57 3.87 -8.95
CA THR A 33 -3.26 4.62 -10.17
C THR A 33 -1.80 4.41 -10.51
N ALA A 34 -1.53 3.84 -11.69
CA ALA A 34 -0.19 3.65 -12.23
C ALA A 34 -0.21 3.92 -13.74
N HIS A 35 0.83 4.58 -14.26
CA HIS A 35 0.94 4.94 -15.68
C HIS A 35 -0.31 5.69 -16.22
N GLY A 36 -0.94 6.49 -15.37
CA GLY A 36 -2.16 7.26 -15.70
C GLY A 36 -3.45 6.45 -15.77
N VAL A 37 -3.42 5.15 -15.48
CA VAL A 37 -4.60 4.28 -15.43
C VAL A 37 -4.97 4.01 -13.97
N THR A 38 -6.25 4.20 -13.62
CA THR A 38 -6.78 3.91 -12.27
C THR A 38 -7.62 2.64 -12.29
N ARG A 39 -7.34 1.70 -11.38
CA ARG A 39 -8.09 0.43 -11.25
C ARG A 39 -8.29 0.04 -9.78
N PRO A 40 -9.37 -0.70 -9.47
CA PRO A 40 -9.54 -1.28 -8.15
C PRO A 40 -8.46 -2.35 -7.90
N VAL A 41 -7.78 -2.25 -6.76
CA VAL A 41 -6.79 -3.22 -6.28
C VAL A 41 -7.02 -3.44 -4.79
N THR A 42 -7.12 -4.71 -4.41
CA THR A 42 -7.29 -5.12 -3.02
C THR A 42 -5.94 -5.48 -2.42
N LEU A 43 -5.60 -4.87 -1.29
CA LEU A 43 -4.45 -5.27 -0.48
C LEU A 43 -4.91 -6.21 0.63
N HIS A 44 -4.15 -7.28 0.85
CA HIS A 44 -4.29 -8.17 2.00
C HIS A 44 -3.27 -7.78 3.05
N ALA A 45 -3.73 -7.20 4.15
CA ALA A 45 -2.89 -6.67 5.21
C ALA A 45 -2.89 -7.56 6.46
N HIS A 46 -1.76 -7.57 7.15
CA HIS A 46 -1.58 -8.21 8.45
C HIS A 46 -0.96 -7.21 9.43
N LEU A 47 -1.66 -6.95 10.53
CA LEU A 47 -1.18 -6.16 11.64
C LEU A 47 -0.19 -7.00 12.45
N ASN A 48 1.06 -6.54 12.51
CA ASN A 48 2.13 -7.26 13.18
C ASN A 48 2.18 -6.94 14.67
N LYS A 49 2.20 -5.65 15.00
CA LYS A 49 2.33 -5.18 16.37
C LYS A 49 1.73 -3.79 16.53
N ILE A 50 1.07 -3.60 17.66
CA ILE A 50 0.72 -2.28 18.20
C ILE A 50 1.53 -2.13 19.47
N GLY A 51 2.21 -1.00 19.64
CA GLY A 51 3.03 -0.75 20.82
C GLY A 51 3.57 0.66 20.85
N GLU A 52 4.40 0.97 21.84
CA GLU A 52 5.11 2.25 21.88
C GLU A 52 6.41 2.14 21.07
N ASN A 53 6.71 3.15 20.25
CA ASN A 53 8.01 3.30 19.63
C ASN A 53 9.03 3.69 20.71
N PRO A 54 10.05 2.85 21.00
CA PRO A 54 10.99 3.10 22.09
C PRO A 54 11.81 4.39 21.93
N MET A 55 12.05 4.83 20.69
CA MET A 55 12.84 6.03 20.40
C MET A 55 11.99 7.29 20.47
N MET A 56 10.76 7.23 19.95
CA MET A 56 9.88 8.40 19.85
C MET A 56 8.95 8.59 21.05
N GLN A 57 8.82 7.56 21.90
CA GLN A 57 7.92 7.50 23.06
C GLN A 57 6.47 7.86 22.69
N VAL A 58 6.02 7.40 21.53
CA VAL A 58 4.66 7.57 21.03
C VAL A 58 4.08 6.22 20.60
N PRO A 59 2.74 6.06 20.60
CA PRO A 59 2.11 4.88 20.04
C PRO A 59 2.53 4.67 18.58
N ALA A 60 2.73 3.43 18.18
CA ALA A 60 3.11 3.03 16.84
C ALA A 60 2.40 1.73 16.44
N ILE A 61 2.24 1.56 15.13
CA ILE A 61 1.67 0.37 14.52
C ILE A 61 2.59 -0.13 13.41
N GLY A 62 2.77 -1.45 13.34
CA GLY A 62 3.48 -2.13 12.25
C GLY A 62 2.54 -3.06 11.50
N PHE A 63 2.55 -3.01 10.18
CA PHE A 63 1.78 -3.94 9.35
C PHE A 63 2.50 -4.30 8.05
N ASN A 64 2.15 -5.46 7.52
CA ASN A 64 2.48 -5.88 6.16
C ASN A 64 1.23 -5.83 5.29
N ALA A 65 1.38 -5.58 3.99
CA ALA A 65 0.31 -5.73 3.03
C ALA A 65 0.81 -6.31 1.71
N THR A 66 0.02 -7.16 1.07
CA THR A 66 0.35 -7.77 -0.21
C THR A 66 -0.76 -7.58 -1.24
N ALA A 67 -0.39 -7.56 -2.52
CA ALA A 67 -1.32 -7.69 -3.64
C ALA A 67 -0.62 -8.29 -4.85
N GLU A 68 -1.39 -8.84 -5.76
CA GLU A 68 -0.93 -9.19 -7.10
C GLU A 68 -1.64 -8.31 -8.12
N ILE A 69 -0.88 -7.72 -9.04
CA ILE A 69 -1.43 -6.89 -10.12
C ILE A 69 -0.91 -7.39 -11.48
N GLN A 70 -1.70 -7.18 -12.52
CA GLN A 70 -1.26 -7.39 -13.90
C GLN A 70 -0.73 -6.06 -14.45
N ARG A 71 0.56 -5.98 -14.76
CA ARG A 71 1.17 -4.72 -15.22
C ARG A 71 0.61 -4.25 -16.57
N SER A 72 0.11 -5.17 -17.40
CA SER A 72 -0.60 -4.85 -18.65
C SER A 72 -1.88 -4.05 -18.43
N ASP A 73 -2.56 -4.23 -17.30
CA ASP A 73 -3.82 -3.55 -16.98
C ASP A 73 -3.63 -2.04 -16.82
N PHE A 74 -2.39 -1.64 -16.53
CA PHE A 74 -1.94 -0.25 -16.41
C PHE A 74 -1.14 0.20 -17.63
N GLY A 75 -1.22 -0.48 -18.78
CA GLY A 75 -0.49 -0.07 -20.00
C GLY A 75 0.99 -0.41 -20.02
N VAL A 76 1.53 -1.09 -18.99
CA VAL A 76 2.94 -1.51 -18.92
C VAL A 76 3.11 -2.93 -19.46
N SER A 77 2.88 -3.12 -20.77
CA SER A 77 2.82 -4.44 -21.41
C SER A 77 4.09 -4.91 -22.13
N ALA A 78 5.17 -4.12 -22.10
CA ALA A 78 6.40 -4.44 -22.81
C ALA A 78 6.91 -5.85 -22.48
N TYR A 79 7.19 -6.66 -23.50
CA TYR A 79 7.71 -8.03 -23.41
C TYR A 79 6.79 -9.06 -22.74
N VAL A 80 5.51 -8.79 -22.51
CA VAL A 80 4.55 -9.84 -22.10
C VAL A 80 4.34 -10.82 -23.28
N PRO A 81 4.39 -12.16 -23.10
CA PRO A 81 4.55 -12.91 -21.84
C PRO A 81 5.99 -13.32 -21.51
N MET A 82 6.99 -12.97 -22.33
CA MET A 82 8.40 -13.30 -22.11
C MET A 82 8.94 -12.76 -20.76
N VAL A 83 8.38 -11.64 -20.29
CA VAL A 83 8.51 -11.15 -18.92
C VAL A 83 7.13 -11.22 -18.26
N SER A 84 7.06 -11.81 -17.07
CA SER A 84 5.81 -12.01 -16.29
C SER A 84 4.91 -10.78 -16.31
N ASN A 85 3.62 -11.01 -16.52
CA ASN A 85 2.59 -9.98 -16.40
C ASN A 85 2.17 -9.77 -14.94
N ALA A 86 2.15 -10.85 -14.16
CA ALA A 86 1.84 -10.81 -12.74
C ALA A 86 3.00 -10.20 -11.96
N VAL A 87 2.70 -9.20 -11.15
CA VAL A 87 3.62 -8.50 -10.25
C VAL A 87 3.09 -8.62 -8.83
N GLN A 88 3.91 -9.18 -7.95
CA GLN A 88 3.64 -9.20 -6.51
C GLN A 88 4.11 -7.90 -5.86
N VAL A 89 3.20 -7.24 -5.16
CA VAL A 89 3.45 -6.05 -4.37
C VAL A 89 3.51 -6.48 -2.91
N SER A 90 4.59 -6.12 -2.23
CA SER A 90 4.78 -6.34 -0.80
C SER A 90 5.13 -5.02 -0.12
N ILE A 91 4.32 -4.64 0.85
CA ILE A 91 4.45 -3.41 1.64
C ILE A 91 4.76 -3.83 3.07
N THR A 92 5.77 -3.20 3.66
CA THR A 92 6.06 -3.27 5.10
C THR A 92 6.07 -1.84 5.60
N LEU A 93 5.24 -1.54 6.59
CA LEU A 93 5.08 -0.18 7.10
C LEU A 93 5.11 -0.16 8.63
N GLU A 94 5.81 0.83 9.16
CA GLU A 94 5.71 1.29 10.54
C GLU A 94 5.17 2.72 10.53
N ALA A 95 4.13 2.97 11.33
CA ALA A 95 3.53 4.28 11.48
C ALA A 95 3.51 4.69 12.95
N ASP A 96 4.14 5.82 13.25
CA ASP A 96 4.05 6.49 14.54
C ASP A 96 2.78 7.36 14.60
N ALA A 97 2.19 7.43 15.79
CA ALA A 97 1.18 8.43 16.08
C ALA A 97 1.81 9.82 15.96
N ALA A 98 1.05 10.75 15.36
CA ALA A 98 1.48 12.13 15.28
C ALA A 98 1.74 12.68 16.69
N LYS A 99 2.94 13.24 16.93
CA LYS A 99 3.18 14.03 18.14
C LYS A 99 2.16 15.16 18.15
N PRO A 100 1.40 15.35 19.24
CA PRO A 100 0.44 16.45 19.30
C PRO A 100 1.19 17.76 19.04
N ALA A 101 0.73 18.53 18.06
CA ALA A 101 1.31 19.83 17.77
C ALA A 101 1.30 20.64 19.07
N ALA A 102 2.48 21.14 19.48
CA ALA A 102 2.57 22.01 20.65
C ALA A 102 1.56 23.15 20.46
N LYS A 103 0.58 23.26 21.36
CA LYS A 103 -0.32 24.41 21.40
C LYS A 103 0.55 25.66 21.45
N LYS A 104 0.62 26.41 20.35
CA LYS A 104 1.18 27.77 20.37
C LYS A 104 0.33 28.54 21.38
N ARG A 105 0.94 28.92 22.49
CA ARG A 105 0.38 29.86 23.47
C ARG A 105 0.41 31.26 22.89
#